data_AF-A0A2R7YBS9-F1
#
_entry.id   AF-A0A2R7YBS9-F1
#
_cell.length_a   1.000
_cell.length_b   1.000
_cell.length_c   1.000
_cell.angle_alpha   90.00
_cell.angle_beta   90.00
_cell.angle_gamma   90.00
#
_symmetry.space_group_name_H-M   'P 1'
#
loop_
_entity.id
_entity.type
_entity.pdbx_description
1 polymer ?
#
loop_
_entity_poly.entity_id
_entity_poly.type
_entity_poly.pdbx_seq_one_letter_code
_entity_poly.pdbx_strand_id
1 'polypeptide(L)' 'MNAVKKVRRSYANGYKYCSRCRVYHLTDKVRCPYCGTLLRNSPRKKKQSSNEKYVSVPAEILLTV' A
#
# COMPACT_ATOMS: atom_id res chain seq x y z
N MET A 1 14.12 -28.32 -6.46
CA MET A 1 12.78 -27.82 -6.86
C MET A 1 12.82 -26.30 -6.86
N ASN A 2 12.86 -25.65 -8.03
CA ASN A 2 12.90 -24.19 -8.11
C ASN A 2 11.50 -23.61 -7.84
N ALA A 3 11.35 -22.90 -6.72
CA ALA A 3 10.10 -22.23 -6.37
C ALA A 3 9.87 -21.05 -7.33
N VAL A 4 8.98 -21.22 -8.30
CA VAL A 4 8.45 -20.10 -9.11
C VAL A 4 7.69 -19.18 -8.14
N LYS A 5 8.32 -18.09 -7.70
CA LYS A 5 7.68 -17.07 -6.86
C LYS A 5 6.43 -16.56 -7.58
N LYS A 6 5.24 -17.01 -7.17
CA LYS A 6 3.97 -16.45 -7.66
C LYS A 6 3.97 -14.96 -7.38
N VAL A 7 3.99 -14.15 -8.43
CA VAL A 7 3.99 -12.69 -8.34
C VAL A 7 2.74 -12.25 -7.58
N ARG A 8 2.93 -11.53 -6.47
CA ARG A 8 1.82 -11.04 -5.65
C ARG A 8 0.98 -10.04 -6.46
N ARG A 9 -0.34 -10.16 -6.42
CA ARG A 9 -1.25 -9.16 -6.97
C ARG A 9 -1.08 -7.87 -6.18
N SER A 10 -0.52 -6.84 -6.80
CA SER A 10 -0.18 -5.58 -6.15
C SER A 10 -0.22 -4.42 -7.14
N TYR A 11 -0.36 -3.20 -6.62
CA TYR A 11 -0.31 -1.98 -7.44
C TYR A 11 1.02 -1.84 -8.20
N ALA A 12 2.13 -2.27 -7.59
CA ALA A 12 3.45 -2.25 -8.20
C ALA A 12 3.55 -3.17 -9.43
N ASN A 13 2.71 -4.21 -9.49
CA ASN A 13 2.66 -5.16 -10.60
C ASN A 13 1.51 -4.85 -11.58
N GLY A 14 1.01 -3.60 -11.60
CA GLY A 14 -0.03 -3.15 -12.53
C GLY A 14 -1.46 -3.56 -12.17
N TYR A 15 -1.69 -4.20 -11.02
CA TYR A 15 -3.03 -4.56 -10.60
C TYR A 15 -3.78 -3.36 -10.02
N LYS A 16 -5.07 -3.26 -10.37
CA LYS A 16 -6.00 -2.27 -9.81
C LYS A 16 -6.93 -2.93 -8.81
N TYR A 17 -7.34 -2.22 -7.77
CA TYR A 17 -8.14 -2.80 -6.67
C TYR A 17 -9.59 -2.31 -6.68
N CYS A 18 -10.54 -3.25 -6.66
CA CYS A 18 -11.95 -2.93 -6.44
C CYS A 18 -12.28 -2.86 -4.95
N SER A 19 -12.72 -1.69 -4.46
CA SER A 19 -13.14 -1.51 -3.06
C SER A 19 -14.41 -2.28 -2.70
N ARG A 20 -15.31 -2.50 -3.67
CA ARG A 20 -16.59 -3.18 -3.45
C ARG A 20 -16.44 -4.70 -3.47
N CYS A 21 -15.84 -5.25 -4.52
CA CYS A 21 -15.59 -6.69 -4.64
C CYS A 21 -14.39 -7.19 -3.82
N ARG A 22 -13.59 -6.28 -3.26
CA ARG A 22 -12.40 -6.57 -2.44
C ARG A 22 -11.32 -7.42 -3.15
N VAL A 23 -11.20 -7.27 -4.47
CA VAL A 23 -10.30 -8.07 -5.32
C VAL A 23 -9.43 -7.19 -6.22
N TYR A 24 -8.26 -7.71 -6.58
CA TYR A 24 -7.35 -7.11 -7.55
C TYR A 24 -7.63 -7.63 -8.97
N HIS A 25 -7.66 -6.73 -9.94
CA HIS A 25 -7.79 -7.04 -11.37
C HIS A 25 -6.55 -6.55 -12.11
N LEU A 26 -5.98 -7.40 -12.96
CA LEU A 26 -5.03 -6.99 -13.98
C LEU A 26 -5.84 -6.60 -15.21
N THR A 27 -6.06 -5.30 -15.42
CA THR A 27 -6.92 -4.80 -16.49
C THR A 27 -6.66 -3.33 -16.76
N ASP A 28 -6.77 -2.94 -18.04
CA ASP A 28 -6.68 -1.55 -18.46
C ASP A 28 -7.96 -0.76 -18.16
N LYS A 29 -9.07 -1.43 -17.88
CA LYS A 29 -10.35 -0.80 -17.53
C LYS A 29 -10.24 0.08 -16.28
N VAL A 30 -11.04 1.14 -16.24
CA VAL A 30 -11.14 2.06 -15.09
C VAL A 30 -12.18 1.57 -14.06
N ARG A 31 -13.23 0.86 -14.53
CA ARG A 31 -14.30 0.31 -13.69
C ARG A 31 -14.17 -1.20 -13.51
N CYS A 32 -14.60 -1.69 -12.35
CA CYS A 32 -14.64 -3.11 -12.04
C CYS A 32 -15.54 -3.85 -13.04
N PRO A 33 -15.06 -4.94 -13.67
CA PRO A 33 -15.84 -5.69 -14.66
C PRO A 33 -17.05 -6.40 -14.06
N TYR A 34 -17.09 -6.57 -12.73
CA TYR A 34 -18.18 -7.27 -12.05
C TYR A 34 -19.20 -6.32 -11.41
N CYS A 35 -18.76 -5.23 -10.78
CA CYS A 35 -19.66 -4.35 -10.00
C CYS A 35 -19.71 -2.90 -10.49
N GLY A 36 -18.97 -2.55 -11.55
CA GLY A 36 -18.96 -1.21 -12.14
C GLY A 36 -18.31 -0.10 -11.30
N THR A 37 -17.91 -0.35 -10.05
CA THR A 37 -17.23 0.65 -9.21
C THR A 37 -15.86 1.01 -9.78
N LEU A 38 -15.44 2.28 -9.65
CA LEU A 38 -14.11 2.74 -10.02
C LEU A 38 -13.03 1.93 -9.29
N LEU A 39 -12.04 1.46 -10.05
CA LEU A 39 -10.88 0.75 -9.52
C LEU A 39 -9.88 1.75 -8.95
N ARG A 40 -9.24 1.37 -7.85
CA ARG A 40 -8.14 2.13 -7.26
C ARG A 40 -6.83 1.75 -7.93
N ASN A 41 -6.03 2.74 -8.26
CA ASN A 41 -4.66 2.55 -8.77
C ASN A 41 -3.59 2.75 -7.68
N SER A 42 -4.00 3.12 -6.45
CA SER A 42 -3.10 3.30 -5.32
C SER A 42 -3.75 2.91 -3.97
N PRO A 43 -2.94 2.60 -2.94
CA PRO A 43 -3.43 2.41 -1.58
C PRO A 43 -4.13 3.67 -1.02
N ARG A 44 -5.15 3.49 -0.15
CA ARG A 44 -5.92 4.61 0.45
C ARG A 44 -5.08 5.55 1.31
N LYS A 45 -4.11 5.00 2.04
CA LYS A 45 -3.17 5.75 2.85
C LYS A 45 -1.77 5.24 2.49
N LYS A 46 -0.84 6.15 2.23
CA LYS A 46 0.58 5.77 2.28
C LYS A 46 0.83 5.38 3.73
N LYS A 47 1.25 4.13 4.01
CA LYS A 47 1.79 3.82 5.33
C LYS A 47 2.93 4.81 5.55
N GLN A 48 2.90 5.54 6.66
CA GLN A 48 4.10 6.25 7.10
C GLN A 48 5.20 5.19 7.16
N SER A 49 6.25 5.38 6.38
CA SER A 49 7.45 4.55 6.54
C SER A 49 7.86 4.70 7.99
N SER A 50 8.07 3.60 8.71
CA SER A 50 8.61 3.59 10.08
C SER A 50 10.04 4.14 10.18
N ASN A 51 10.48 4.90 9.19
CA ASN A 51 11.74 5.61 9.10
C ASN A 51 11.60 7.00 9.75
N GLU A 52 10.81 7.09 10.82
CA GLU A 52 10.87 8.21 11.74
C GLU A 52 12.25 8.13 12.39
N LYS A 53 13.10 9.11 12.07
CA LYS A 53 14.43 9.24 12.67
C LYS A 53 14.22 9.65 14.12
N TYR A 54 14.31 8.69 15.03
CA TYR A 54 14.40 9.00 16.46
C TYR A 54 15.72 9.72 16.69
N VAL A 55 15.64 10.97 17.16
CA VAL A 55 16.81 11.68 17.69
C VAL A 55 16.79 11.46 19.20
N SER A 56 17.83 10.84 19.73
CA SER A 56 18.03 10.77 21.18
C SER A 56 18.22 12.19 21.72
N VAL A 57 17.30 12.66 22.55
CA VAL A 57 17.46 13.93 23.25
C VAL A 57 18.32 13.68 24.50
N PRO A 58 19.44 14.39 24.68
CA PRO A 58 20.24 14.30 25.90
C PRO A 58 19.43 14.67 27.15
N ALA A 59 19.67 13.97 28.26
CA ALA A 59 18.89 14.11 29.50
C ALA A 59 18.98 15.52 30.12
N GLU A 60 20.05 16.26 29.81
CA GLU A 60 20.31 17.60 30.30
C GLU A 60 19.24 18.61 29.85
N ILE A 61 18.55 18.34 28.74
CA ILE A 61 17.51 19.21 28.17
C ILE A 61 16.14 19.00 28.85
N LEU A 62 15.95 17.89 29.58
CA LEU A 62 14.66 17.54 30.21
C LEU A 62 14.47 18.15 31.61
N LEU A 63 15.49 18.80 32.17
CA LEU A 63 15.49 19.31 33.55
C LEU A 63 15.17 20.80 33.67
N THR A 64 14.79 21.48 32.59
CA THR A 64 14.51 22.94 32.59
C THR A 64 13.03 23.30 32.50
N VAL A 65 12.12 22.42 32.92
CA VAL A 65 10.67 22.71 33.04
C VAL A 65 10.26 23.01 34.47
#